data_AF-X0VHP5-F1
#
_entry.id   AF-X0VHP5-F1
#
_cell.length_a   1.000
_cell.length_b   1.000
_cell.length_c   1.000
_cell.angle_alpha   90.00
_cell.angle_beta   90.00
_cell.angle_gamma   90.00
#
_symmetry.space_group_name_H-M   'P 1'
#
loop_
_entity.id
_entity.type
_entity.pdbx_description
1 polymer ?
#
loop_
_entity_poly.entity_id
_entity_poly.type
_entity_poly.pdbx_seq_one_letter_code
_entity_poly.pdbx_strand_id
1 'polypeptide(L)'
;VDVTDVECIVIARLTKSLIVHIQMCGRGLRLHEGKEKCLFLDHAGNFTRLGWPDERQQDYLDDGKKRDNKPKKTKERIPHKCPSCHYLKPIGIHKCPKCGLIAEKIKNVDVIEGELKKLQRKDRKKYSIQEKQDFLAGLNAYAENKNYKQTNGVWPFALYTYKEKFGSRPSNKINWYEVGNISEEVYNFIKHKQIKYAKRKI
;
A
#
# COMPACT_ATOMS: atom_id res chain seq x y z
N VAL A 1 -15.29 41.10 -1.62
CA VAL A 1 -14.80 41.63 -0.34
C VAL A 1 -13.48 40.95 -0.05
N ASP A 2 -12.41 41.71 0.13
CA ASP A 2 -11.12 41.16 0.55
C ASP A 2 -11.05 41.15 2.08
N VAL A 3 -10.52 40.07 2.66
CA VAL A 3 -10.45 39.84 4.11
C VAL A 3 -8.99 39.59 4.45
N THR A 4 -8.40 40.50 5.22
CA THR A 4 -6.95 40.60 5.45
C THR A 4 -6.54 40.04 6.82
N ASP A 5 -7.45 40.07 7.78
CA ASP A 5 -7.33 39.61 9.17
C ASP A 5 -7.51 38.09 9.34
N VAL A 6 -7.53 37.30 8.26
CA VAL A 6 -7.67 35.85 8.33
C VAL A 6 -6.45 35.20 9.02
N GLU A 7 -6.64 34.62 10.20
CA GLU A 7 -5.57 33.95 10.97
C GLU A 7 -5.61 32.40 10.87
N CYS A 8 -6.64 31.82 10.24
CA CYS A 8 -6.77 30.37 10.12
C CYS A 8 -7.40 29.98 8.78
N ILE A 9 -6.80 28.99 8.11
CA ILE A 9 -7.34 28.37 6.90
C ILE A 9 -7.53 26.88 7.11
N VAL A 10 -8.77 26.42 6.91
CA VAL A 10 -9.12 25.00 6.89
C VAL A 10 -9.21 24.53 5.45
N ILE A 11 -8.29 23.63 5.07
CA ILE A 11 -8.23 23.02 3.74
C ILE A 11 -8.86 21.62 3.81
N ALA A 12 -10.14 21.53 3.48
CA ALA A 12 -10.91 20.28 3.40
C ALA A 12 -11.15 19.79 1.96
N ARG A 13 -10.48 20.39 0.97
CA ARG A 13 -10.62 20.07 -0.45
C ARG A 13 -9.33 19.50 -1.01
N LEU A 14 -9.40 18.31 -1.61
CA LEU A 14 -8.31 17.74 -2.40
C LEU A 14 -8.07 18.55 -3.68
N THR A 15 -6.82 18.94 -3.94
CA THR A 15 -6.41 19.52 -5.21
C THR A 15 -5.11 18.89 -5.73
N LYS A 16 -5.02 18.77 -7.06
CA LYS A 16 -3.78 18.44 -7.78
C LYS A 16 -3.16 19.68 -8.45
N SER A 17 -3.88 20.80 -8.49
CA SER A 17 -3.41 22.06 -9.07
C SER A 17 -2.63 22.86 -8.05
N LEU A 18 -1.35 23.11 -8.34
CA LEU A 18 -0.50 23.98 -7.54
C LEU A 18 -1.06 25.41 -7.48
N ILE A 19 -1.59 25.91 -8.60
CA ILE A 19 -2.19 27.24 -8.69
C ILE A 19 -3.34 27.37 -7.69
N VAL A 20 -4.26 26.40 -7.67
CA VAL A 20 -5.40 26.41 -6.73
C VAL A 20 -4.91 26.30 -5.29
N HIS A 21 -3.90 25.47 -5.01
CA HIS A 21 -3.31 25.34 -3.67
C HIS A 21 -2.72 26.67 -3.18
N ILE A 22 -1.93 27.35 -4.01
CA ILE A 22 -1.34 28.67 -3.68
C ILE A 22 -2.45 29.70 -3.48
N GLN A 23 -3.46 29.74 -4.34
CA GLN A 23 -4.58 30.67 -4.21
C GLN A 23 -5.38 30.45 -2.92
N MET A 24 -5.59 29.20 -2.51
CA MET A 24 -6.23 28.86 -1.24
C MET A 24 -5.38 29.35 -0.07
N CYS A 25 -4.07 29.07 -0.09
CA CYS A 25 -3.16 29.51 0.98
C CYS A 25 -3.08 31.04 1.07
N GLY A 26 -3.03 31.71 -0.09
CA GLY A 26 -2.93 33.17 -0.20
C GLY A 26 -4.09 33.92 0.46
N ARG A 27 -5.22 33.27 0.75
CA ARG A 27 -6.32 33.89 1.50
C ARG A 27 -5.93 34.31 2.91
N GLY A 28 -4.94 33.65 3.52
CA GLY A 28 -4.50 33.88 4.90
C GLY A 28 -3.06 34.38 5.00
N LEU A 29 -2.37 34.57 3.88
CA LEU A 29 -0.99 35.09 3.87
C LEU A 29 -0.90 36.62 3.73
N ARG A 30 -2.04 37.33 3.72
CA ARG A 30 -2.05 38.79 3.72
C ARG A 30 -1.57 39.34 5.06
N LEU A 31 -0.78 40.41 5.00
CA LEU A 31 -0.38 41.18 6.18
C LEU A 31 -1.58 41.98 6.72
N HIS A 32 -1.68 42.05 8.04
CA HIS A 32 -2.70 42.83 8.76
C HIS A 32 -2.13 43.25 10.12
N GLU A 33 -2.54 44.41 10.61
CA GLU A 33 -2.14 44.87 11.93
C GLU A 33 -2.65 43.91 13.03
N GLY A 34 -1.80 43.56 14.00
CA GLY A 34 -2.13 42.61 15.06
C GLY A 34 -2.08 41.13 14.66
N LYS A 35 -1.87 40.80 13.38
CA LYS A 35 -1.77 39.42 12.90
C LYS A 35 -0.32 38.94 12.90
N GLU A 36 0.02 38.06 13.84
CA GLU A 36 1.37 37.50 13.94
C GLU A 36 1.57 36.25 13.07
N LYS A 37 0.52 35.43 12.91
CA LYS A 37 0.62 34.12 12.24
C LYS A 37 -0.69 33.72 11.58
N CYS A 38 -0.59 32.87 10.56
CA CYS A 38 -1.74 32.18 9.96
C CYS A 38 -1.59 30.67 10.14
N LEU A 39 -2.58 30.03 10.76
CA LEU A 39 -2.64 28.58 10.96
C LEU A 39 -3.25 27.88 9.74
N PHE A 40 -2.59 26.83 9.25
CA PHE A 40 -3.11 25.98 8.18
C PHE A 40 -3.50 24.61 8.72
N LEU A 41 -4.77 24.24 8.54
CA LEU A 41 -5.33 22.94 8.90
C LEU A 41 -5.70 22.17 7.63
N ASP A 42 -4.83 21.25 7.22
CA ASP A 42 -4.99 20.49 5.96
C ASP A 42 -5.51 19.08 6.20
N HIS A 43 -6.81 18.91 5.97
CA HIS A 43 -7.51 17.63 6.04
C HIS A 43 -7.42 16.83 4.73
N ALA A 44 -6.98 17.46 3.63
CA ALA A 44 -6.87 16.82 2.33
C ALA A 44 -5.46 16.31 2.02
N GLY A 45 -4.45 16.67 2.81
CA GLY A 45 -3.04 16.33 2.61
C GLY A 45 -2.39 17.06 1.44
N ASN A 46 -2.92 18.22 1.04
CA ASN A 46 -2.35 19.04 -0.04
C ASN A 46 -0.90 19.45 0.24
N PHE A 47 -0.54 19.87 1.46
CA PHE A 47 0.84 20.28 1.77
C PHE A 47 1.83 19.12 1.62
N THR A 48 1.43 17.89 1.97
CA THR A 48 2.27 16.68 1.78
C THR A 48 2.42 16.24 0.33
N ARG A 49 1.71 16.86 -0.62
CA ARG A 49 1.81 16.58 -2.07
C ARG A 49 2.36 17.74 -2.87
N LEU A 50 2.00 18.96 -2.49
CA LEU A 50 2.26 20.19 -3.24
C LEU A 50 3.30 21.09 -2.59
N GLY A 51 3.68 20.82 -1.33
CA GLY A 51 4.64 21.62 -0.58
C GLY A 51 4.01 22.83 0.12
N TRP A 52 4.87 23.62 0.78
CA TRP A 52 4.49 24.92 1.29
C TRP A 52 4.37 25.96 0.15
N PRO A 53 3.47 26.96 0.28
CA PRO A 53 3.21 27.93 -0.80
C PRO A 53 4.41 28.83 -1.13
N ASP A 54 5.33 29.00 -0.19
CA ASP A 54 6.58 29.78 -0.29
C ASP A 54 7.78 28.94 -0.76
N GLU A 55 7.69 27.61 -0.74
CA GLU A 55 8.79 26.72 -1.15
C GLU A 55 8.92 26.57 -2.68
N ARG A 56 7.84 26.77 -3.43
CA ARG A 56 7.82 26.53 -4.89
C ARG A 56 7.88 27.83 -5.69
N GLN A 57 9.09 28.20 -6.09
CA GLN A 57 9.31 29.13 -7.20
C GLN A 57 9.30 28.39 -8.54
N GLN A 58 8.73 29.00 -9.56
CA GLN A 58 8.93 28.54 -10.94
C GLN A 58 10.31 29.02 -11.39
N ASP A 59 11.23 28.08 -11.63
CA ASP A 59 12.59 28.40 -12.10
C ASP A 59 12.62 28.95 -13.53
N TYR A 60 11.52 28.79 -14.28
CA TYR A 60 11.42 29.24 -15.66
C TYR A 60 9.99 29.69 -15.99
N LEU A 61 9.88 30.65 -16.91
CA LEU A 61 8.62 31.07 -17.51
C LEU A 61 8.32 30.22 -18.75
N ASP A 62 7.04 29.91 -18.97
CA ASP A 62 6.60 29.23 -20.18
C ASP A 62 6.64 30.22 -21.36
N ASP A 63 7.30 29.83 -22.44
CA ASP A 63 7.45 30.60 -23.68
C ASP A 63 6.31 30.35 -24.67
N GLY A 64 5.30 29.53 -24.29
CA GLY A 64 4.11 29.27 -25.08
C GLY A 64 4.34 28.36 -26.29
N LYS A 65 5.57 27.86 -26.48
CA LYS A 65 5.93 26.93 -27.55
C LYS A 65 5.62 25.50 -27.14
N LYS A 66 5.10 24.70 -28.08
CA LYS A 66 4.89 23.26 -27.86
C LYS A 66 6.23 22.60 -27.58
N ARG A 67 6.38 22.01 -26.39
CA ARG A 67 7.59 21.28 -26.00
C ARG A 67 7.43 19.81 -26.34
N ASP A 68 8.33 19.30 -27.16
CA ASP A 68 8.48 17.87 -27.37
C ASP A 68 9.16 17.27 -26.14
N ASN A 69 8.46 16.33 -25.48
CA ASN A 69 8.86 15.58 -24.29
C ASN A 69 9.18 16.42 -23.04
N LYS A 70 8.26 16.37 -22.06
CA LYS A 70 8.55 16.85 -20.70
C LYS A 70 9.69 16.00 -20.13
N PRO A 71 10.82 16.59 -19.71
CA PRO A 71 11.82 15.87 -18.95
C PRO A 71 11.17 15.25 -17.71
N LYS A 72 11.59 14.04 -17.33
CA LYS A 72 11.17 13.41 -16.07
C LYS A 72 11.60 14.35 -14.94
N LYS A 73 10.62 15.07 -14.37
CA LYS A 73 10.85 15.87 -13.17
C LYS A 73 11.47 14.98 -12.11
N THR A 74 12.65 15.34 -11.63
CA THR A 74 13.25 14.79 -10.42
C THR A 74 12.19 14.85 -9.32
N LYS A 75 12.04 13.78 -8.52
CA LYS A 75 11.07 13.80 -7.41
C LYS A 75 11.46 14.92 -6.46
N GLU A 76 10.76 16.04 -6.56
CA GLU A 76 10.91 17.19 -5.66
C GLU A 76 10.70 16.70 -4.23
N ARG A 77 11.55 17.19 -3.31
CA ARG A 77 11.41 16.87 -1.89
C ARG A 77 10.15 17.57 -1.38
N ILE A 78 9.33 16.88 -0.60
CA ILE A 78 8.05 17.39 -0.10
C ILE A 78 8.11 17.38 1.43
N PRO A 79 7.43 18.30 2.14
CA PRO A 79 7.36 18.29 3.59
C PRO A 79 6.84 16.96 4.14
N HIS A 80 7.43 16.52 5.26
CA HIS A 80 7.10 15.23 5.89
C HIS A 80 6.53 15.42 7.29
N LYS A 81 5.54 14.60 7.63
CA LYS A 81 4.90 14.61 8.94
C LYS A 81 5.86 14.10 10.03
N CYS A 82 5.93 14.79 11.16
CA CYS A 82 6.61 14.31 12.35
C CYS A 82 5.88 13.08 12.91
N PRO A 83 6.58 11.96 13.19
CA PRO A 83 5.94 10.74 13.70
C PRO A 83 5.46 10.88 15.16
N SER A 84 6.01 11.82 15.94
CA SER A 84 5.60 12.04 17.33
C SER A 84 4.46 13.05 17.46
N CYS A 85 4.64 14.27 16.96
CA CYS A 85 3.70 15.37 17.21
C CYS A 85 2.84 15.77 16.00
N HIS A 86 2.96 15.04 14.89
CA HIS A 86 2.19 15.26 13.66
C HIS A 86 2.41 16.60 12.94
N TYR A 87 3.33 17.43 13.42
CA TYR A 87 3.75 18.66 12.76
C TYR A 87 4.35 18.38 11.39
N LEU A 88 3.99 19.18 10.39
CA LEU A 88 4.55 19.06 9.05
C LEU A 88 5.93 19.73 9.00
N LYS A 89 6.99 18.93 8.96
CA LYS A 89 8.37 19.43 8.97
C LYS A 89 8.72 20.01 7.59
N PRO A 90 9.28 21.23 7.52
CA PRO A 90 9.87 21.78 6.30
C PRO A 90 10.94 20.88 5.70
N ILE A 91 11.21 21.06 4.41
CA ILE A 91 12.18 20.26 3.68
C ILE A 91 13.58 20.43 4.30
N GLY A 92 14.32 19.33 4.45
CA GLY A 92 15.70 19.35 4.96
C GLY A 92 15.84 19.43 6.48
N ILE A 93 14.74 19.57 7.23
CA ILE A 93 14.80 19.66 8.69
C ILE A 93 14.79 18.27 9.35
N HIS A 94 15.92 17.93 9.98
CA HIS A 94 16.10 16.67 10.72
C HIS A 94 15.39 16.68 12.08
N LYS A 95 15.67 17.70 12.90
CA LYS A 95 15.08 17.91 14.23
C LYS A 95 13.71 18.59 14.10
N CYS A 96 12.65 17.98 14.61
CA CYS A 96 11.32 18.60 14.55
C CYS A 96 11.31 19.94 15.32
N PRO A 97 10.89 21.07 14.71
CA PRO A 97 10.88 22.38 15.37
C PRO A 97 9.80 22.50 16.45
N LYS A 98 8.74 21.67 16.39
CA LYS A 98 7.64 21.69 17.37
C LYS A 98 7.92 20.87 18.62
N CYS A 99 8.43 19.64 18.47
CA CYS A 99 8.60 18.70 19.59
C CYS A 99 10.06 18.30 19.87
N GLY A 100 11.01 18.76 19.07
CA GLY A 100 12.42 18.43 19.25
C GLY A 100 12.84 17.03 18.82
N LEU A 101 11.91 16.16 18.36
CA LEU A 101 12.24 14.79 17.95
C LEU A 101 13.31 14.78 16.84
N ILE A 102 14.37 14.02 17.09
CA ILE A 102 15.45 13.70 16.15
C ILE A 102 15.26 12.23 15.81
N ALA A 103 14.89 11.93 14.56
CA ALA A 103 14.74 10.54 14.12
C ALA A 103 16.14 9.95 13.93
N GLU A 104 16.56 9.06 14.83
CA GLU A 104 17.80 8.33 14.66
C GLU A 104 17.69 7.44 13.41
N LYS A 105 18.69 7.52 12.53
CA LYS A 105 18.83 6.53 11.48
C LYS A 105 19.11 5.20 12.17
N ILE A 106 18.22 4.23 11.99
CA ILE A 106 18.51 2.85 12.36
C ILE A 106 19.84 2.50 11.68
N LYS A 107 20.85 2.14 12.48
CA LYS A 107 22.18 1.77 11.97
C LYS A 107 21.99 0.68 10.92
N ASN A 108 22.72 0.82 9.82
CA ASN A 108 22.64 -0.08 8.68
C ASN A 108 22.76 -1.53 9.15
N VAL A 109 21.92 -2.39 8.56
CA VAL A 109 22.07 -3.84 8.67
C VAL A 109 23.48 -4.22 8.23
N ASP A 110 24.13 -5.14 8.94
CA ASP A 110 25.44 -5.65 8.55
C ASP A 110 25.39 -6.18 7.11
N VAL A 111 26.16 -5.55 6.22
CA VAL A 111 26.26 -5.94 4.82
C VAL A 111 27.39 -6.94 4.71
N ILE A 112 27.03 -8.23 4.79
CA ILE A 112 27.93 -9.33 4.44
C ILE A 112 27.99 -9.48 2.92
N GLU A 113 29.19 -9.73 2.39
CA GLU A 113 29.36 -10.11 0.99
C GLU A 113 28.62 -11.42 0.73
N GLY A 114 27.63 -11.36 -0.17
CA GLY A 114 26.83 -12.50 -0.57
C GLY A 114 26.86 -12.64 -2.08
N GLU A 115 26.95 -13.88 -2.57
CA GLU A 115 26.79 -14.14 -4.00
C GLU A 115 25.34 -13.92 -4.42
N LEU A 116 25.15 -12.99 -5.36
CA LEU A 116 23.85 -12.76 -5.98
C LEU A 116 23.49 -13.95 -6.87
N LYS A 117 22.67 -14.87 -6.35
CA LYS A 117 22.01 -15.88 -7.19
C LYS A 117 20.78 -15.28 -7.84
N LYS A 118 20.69 -15.39 -9.17
CA LYS A 118 19.48 -15.02 -9.92
C LYS A 118 18.31 -15.81 -9.36
N LEU A 119 17.39 -15.12 -8.67
CA LEU A 119 16.11 -15.68 -8.28
C LEU A 119 15.31 -15.95 -9.56
N GLN A 120 15.48 -17.13 -10.14
CA GLN A 120 14.55 -17.60 -11.13
C GLN A 120 13.19 -17.73 -10.43
N ARG A 121 12.12 -17.24 -11.06
CA ARG A 121 10.77 -17.64 -10.66
C ARG A 121 10.80 -19.17 -10.70
N LYS A 122 10.77 -19.82 -9.53
CA LYS A 122 10.70 -21.28 -9.47
C LYS A 122 9.61 -21.70 -10.44
N ASP A 123 9.96 -22.54 -11.40
CA ASP A 123 8.96 -23.19 -12.24
C ASP A 123 7.88 -23.75 -11.31
N ARG A 124 6.61 -23.67 -11.72
CA ARG A 124 5.52 -24.23 -10.92
C ARG A 124 5.90 -25.66 -10.56
N LYS A 125 6.05 -25.96 -9.26
CA LYS A 125 6.41 -27.29 -8.76
C LYS A 125 5.55 -28.31 -9.51
N LYS A 126 6.18 -29.23 -10.24
CA LYS A 126 5.47 -30.32 -10.91
C LYS A 126 5.08 -31.32 -9.83
N TYR A 127 3.79 -31.42 -9.55
CA TYR A 127 3.26 -32.41 -8.60
C TYR A 127 3.01 -33.72 -9.34
N SER A 128 3.43 -34.81 -8.72
CA SER A 128 3.08 -36.18 -9.11
C SER A 128 1.58 -36.42 -8.97
N ILE A 129 1.09 -37.52 -9.57
CA ILE A 129 -0.32 -37.93 -9.42
C ILE A 129 -0.61 -38.29 -7.96
N GLN A 130 0.34 -38.94 -7.27
CA GLN A 130 0.20 -39.30 -5.86
C GLN A 130 0.11 -38.08 -4.95
N GLU A 131 0.99 -37.08 -5.12
CA GLU A 131 0.92 -35.85 -4.32
C GLU A 131 -0.43 -35.11 -4.51
N LYS A 132 -1.01 -35.19 -5.71
CA LYS A 132 -2.34 -34.64 -5.98
C LYS A 132 -3.46 -35.46 -5.33
N GLN A 133 -3.33 -36.78 -5.32
CA GLN A 133 -4.23 -37.70 -4.61
C GLN A 133 -4.23 -37.39 -3.11
N ASP A 134 -3.05 -37.39 -2.48
CA ASP A 134 -2.88 -37.16 -1.06
C ASP A 134 -3.41 -35.77 -0.64
N PHE A 135 -3.18 -34.75 -1.47
CA PHE A 135 -3.70 -33.41 -1.23
C PHE A 135 -5.24 -33.36 -1.31
N LEU A 136 -5.86 -34.06 -2.27
CA LEU A 136 -7.32 -34.15 -2.37
C LEU A 136 -7.90 -34.93 -1.17
N ALA A 137 -7.27 -36.04 -0.80
CA ALA A 137 -7.70 -36.86 0.33
C ALA A 137 -7.62 -36.10 1.67
N GLY A 138 -6.57 -35.30 1.87
CA GLY A 138 -6.46 -34.40 3.03
C GLY A 138 -7.49 -33.26 3.01
N LEU A 139 -7.86 -32.73 1.84
CA LEU A 139 -8.95 -31.75 1.72
C LEU A 139 -10.31 -32.35 2.07
N ASN A 140 -10.56 -33.60 1.65
CA ASN A 140 -11.77 -34.35 1.99
C ASN A 140 -11.85 -34.57 3.51
N ALA A 141 -10.76 -35.00 4.15
CA ALA A 141 -10.69 -35.16 5.61
C ALA A 141 -10.92 -33.86 6.38
N TYR A 142 -10.37 -32.74 5.90
CA TYR A 142 -10.66 -31.43 6.50
C TYR A 142 -12.14 -31.06 6.36
N ALA A 143 -12.74 -31.31 5.19
CA ALA A 143 -14.14 -31.00 4.93
C ALA A 143 -15.09 -31.88 5.76
N GLU A 144 -14.73 -33.15 5.95
CA GLU A 144 -15.43 -34.09 6.83
C GLU A 144 -15.37 -33.63 8.29
N ASN A 145 -14.17 -33.34 8.81
CA ASN A 145 -13.97 -32.84 10.18
C ASN A 145 -14.70 -31.52 10.47
N LYS A 146 -14.98 -30.73 9.43
CA LYS A 146 -15.74 -29.46 9.53
C LYS A 146 -17.21 -29.61 9.15
N ASN A 147 -17.71 -30.82 8.92
CA ASN A 147 -19.09 -31.12 8.56
C ASN A 147 -19.57 -30.30 7.33
N TYR A 148 -18.72 -30.16 6.32
CA TYR A 148 -19.08 -29.49 5.08
C TYR A 148 -20.03 -30.34 4.24
N LYS A 149 -20.94 -29.68 3.52
CA LYS A 149 -21.94 -30.35 2.67
C LYS A 149 -21.27 -31.20 1.59
N GLN A 150 -21.69 -32.46 1.52
CA GLN A 150 -21.35 -33.36 0.42
C GLN A 150 -22.41 -33.27 -0.68
N THR A 151 -22.01 -33.57 -1.92
CA THR A 151 -22.90 -33.73 -3.07
C THR A 151 -22.40 -34.90 -3.88
N ASN A 152 -23.23 -35.93 -4.09
CA ASN A 152 -22.84 -37.16 -4.79
C ASN A 152 -21.57 -37.82 -4.24
N GLY A 153 -21.42 -37.84 -2.91
CA GLY A 153 -20.27 -38.45 -2.22
C GLY A 153 -18.97 -37.63 -2.25
N VAL A 154 -18.95 -36.44 -2.88
CA VAL A 154 -17.78 -35.56 -2.91
C VAL A 154 -18.04 -34.25 -2.19
N TRP A 155 -16.97 -33.60 -1.70
CA TRP A 155 -17.06 -32.27 -1.11
C TRP A 155 -16.77 -31.20 -2.18
N PRO A 156 -17.75 -30.36 -2.56
CA PRO A 156 -17.52 -29.26 -3.51
C PRO A 156 -16.41 -28.31 -3.06
N PHE A 157 -16.26 -28.13 -1.74
CA PHE A 157 -15.15 -27.37 -1.15
C PHE A 157 -13.78 -27.94 -1.52
N ALA A 158 -13.60 -29.26 -1.41
CA ALA A 158 -12.33 -29.93 -1.72
C ALA A 158 -12.01 -29.79 -3.21
N LEU A 159 -12.98 -30.02 -4.09
CA LEU A 159 -12.80 -29.89 -5.55
C LEU A 159 -12.46 -28.46 -5.99
N TYR A 160 -13.11 -27.46 -5.41
CA TYR A 160 -12.83 -26.05 -5.72
C TYR A 160 -11.45 -25.63 -5.21
N THR A 161 -11.10 -26.05 -3.99
CA THR A 161 -9.80 -25.75 -3.37
C THR A 161 -8.65 -26.46 -4.10
N TYR A 162 -8.86 -27.71 -4.54
CA TYR A 162 -7.93 -28.42 -5.42
C TYR A 162 -7.70 -27.68 -6.73
N LYS A 163 -8.77 -27.22 -7.40
CA LYS A 163 -8.68 -26.46 -8.66
C LYS A 163 -7.92 -25.15 -8.48
N GLU A 164 -8.09 -24.45 -7.35
CA GLU A 164 -7.32 -23.24 -7.05
C GLU A 164 -5.82 -23.52 -6.85
N LYS A 165 -5.46 -24.64 -6.22
CA LYS A 165 -4.06 -25.04 -5.99
C LYS A 165 -3.36 -25.46 -7.27
N PHE A 166 -3.99 -26.35 -8.05
CA PHE A 166 -3.35 -27.02 -9.19
C PHE A 166 -3.76 -26.44 -10.56
N GLY A 167 -4.74 -25.54 -10.60
CA GLY A 167 -5.24 -24.90 -11.82
C GLY A 167 -6.23 -25.74 -12.64
N SER A 168 -6.35 -27.04 -12.37
CA SER A 168 -7.26 -27.97 -13.03
C SER A 168 -8.09 -28.76 -12.02
N ARG A 169 -9.21 -29.34 -12.46
CA ARG A 169 -9.95 -30.31 -11.63
C ARG A 169 -9.11 -31.59 -11.45
N PRO A 170 -9.40 -32.42 -10.43
CA PRO A 170 -8.79 -33.75 -10.31
C PRO A 170 -9.04 -34.57 -11.59
N SER A 171 -8.03 -35.34 -12.00
CA SER A 171 -8.15 -36.26 -13.14
C SER A 171 -9.00 -37.47 -12.76
N ASN A 172 -9.49 -38.22 -13.76
CA ASN A 172 -10.16 -39.51 -13.53
C ASN A 172 -9.22 -40.59 -12.97
N LYS A 173 -7.90 -40.37 -13.03
CA LYS A 173 -6.89 -41.26 -12.41
C LYS A 173 -6.73 -41.07 -10.89
N ILE A 174 -7.39 -40.07 -10.33
CA ILE A 174 -7.38 -39.74 -8.90
C ILE A 174 -8.71 -40.23 -8.31
N ASN A 175 -8.69 -40.85 -7.15
CA ASN A 175 -9.88 -41.22 -6.40
C ASN A 175 -10.46 -39.98 -5.69
N TRP A 176 -11.65 -39.53 -6.10
CA TRP A 176 -12.24 -38.29 -5.59
C TRP A 176 -12.88 -38.46 -4.20
N TYR A 177 -13.12 -39.70 -3.78
CA TYR A 177 -13.87 -40.06 -2.58
C TYR A 177 -12.95 -40.41 -1.40
N GLU A 178 -11.66 -40.60 -1.66
CA GLU A 178 -10.70 -40.99 -0.64
C GLU A 178 -10.57 -39.92 0.45
N VAL A 179 -10.55 -40.36 1.70
CA VAL A 179 -10.32 -39.52 2.88
C VAL A 179 -8.99 -39.94 3.49
N GLY A 180 -8.06 -38.99 3.60
CA GLY A 180 -6.69 -39.26 4.04
C GLY A 180 -6.30 -38.43 5.26
N ASN A 181 -5.00 -38.31 5.52
CA ASN A 181 -4.51 -37.45 6.59
C ASN A 181 -4.41 -35.98 6.12
N ILE A 182 -4.67 -35.04 7.03
CA ILE A 182 -4.54 -33.61 6.76
C ILE A 182 -3.07 -33.23 6.89
N SER A 183 -2.35 -33.17 5.76
CA SER A 183 -0.96 -32.74 5.74
C SER A 183 -0.81 -31.25 6.08
N GLU A 184 0.39 -30.86 6.52
CA GLU A 184 0.72 -29.47 6.80
C GLU A 184 0.53 -28.57 5.56
N GLU A 185 0.81 -29.11 4.36
CA GLU A 185 0.59 -28.41 3.10
C GLU A 185 -0.89 -28.07 2.88
N VAL A 186 -1.80 -29.01 3.16
CA VAL A 186 -3.26 -28.80 3.07
C VAL A 186 -3.68 -27.71 4.05
N TYR A 187 -3.25 -27.80 5.32
CA TYR A 187 -3.60 -26.83 6.35
C TYR A 187 -3.13 -25.41 5.99
N ASN A 188 -1.86 -25.27 5.58
CA ASN A 188 -1.27 -23.99 5.19
C ASN A 188 -1.97 -23.38 3.98
N PHE A 189 -2.38 -24.21 3.01
CA PHE A 189 -3.11 -23.73 1.84
C PHE A 189 -4.52 -23.23 2.19
N ILE A 190 -5.24 -23.95 3.05
CA ILE A 190 -6.56 -23.52 3.55
C ILE A 190 -6.43 -22.20 4.34
N LYS A 191 -5.44 -22.10 5.23
CA LYS A 191 -5.17 -20.87 6.00
C LYS A 191 -4.89 -19.68 5.08
N HIS A 192 -4.03 -19.86 4.07
CA HIS A 192 -3.78 -18.84 3.05
C HIS A 192 -5.08 -18.39 2.36
N LYS A 193 -5.96 -19.33 2.00
CA LYS A 193 -7.25 -19.04 1.36
C LYS A 193 -8.19 -18.24 2.29
N GLN A 194 -8.26 -18.62 3.56
CA GLN A 194 -9.07 -17.90 4.57
C GLN A 194 -8.56 -16.46 4.77
N ILE A 195 -7.24 -16.27 4.88
CA ILE A 195 -6.63 -14.94 4.98
C ILE A 195 -6.93 -14.11 3.73
N LYS A 196 -6.77 -14.69 2.53
CA LYS A 196 -7.08 -14.03 1.26
C LYS A 196 -8.54 -13.59 1.19
N TYR A 197 -9.47 -14.44 1.64
CA TYR A 197 -10.90 -14.11 1.67
C TYR A 197 -11.21 -12.99 2.66
N ALA A 198 -10.67 -13.05 3.89
CA ALA A 198 -10.86 -12.02 4.91
C ALA A 198 -10.36 -10.63 4.45
N LYS A 199 -9.19 -10.59 3.80
CA LYS A 199 -8.61 -9.35 3.26
C LYS A 199 -9.31 -8.80 2.01
N ARG A 200 -10.20 -9.56 1.38
CA ARG A 200 -10.96 -9.12 0.20
C ARG A 200 -12.23 -8.34 0.55
N LYS A 201 -12.64 -8.33 1.83
CA LYS A 201 -13.83 -7.63 2.34
C LYS A 201 -13.55 -6.22 2.88
N ILE A 202 -12.39 -5.65 2.55
CA ILE A 202 -12.00 -4.26 2.78
C ILE A 202 -11.79 -3.63 1.41
#